data_AF-A0A2S5RG07-F1
#
_entry.id   AF-A0A2S5RG07-F1
#
_cell.length_a   1.000
_cell.length_b   1.000
_cell.length_c   1.000
_cell.angle_alpha   90.00
_cell.angle_beta   90.00
_cell.angle_gamma   90.00
#
_symmetry.space_group_name_H-M   'P 1'
#
loop_
_entity.id
_entity.type
_entity.pdbx_description
1 polymer ?
#
loop_
_entity_poly.entity_id
_entity_poly.type
_entity_poly.pdbx_seq_one_letter_code
_entity_poly.pdbx_strand_id
1 'polypeptide(L)'
;MESIKIKIINDFEKKHIKKEQSSEIFNINFKWEYLSLFELCSKPKLLAYIKKIYKKDINWKTNNFVNESIDQIRIFLKSIDCAFWDYICLTNDSKLILNMYEEFLREIYSKSKKLVNNHFISMIICMNEGIEYTLNHENHPVIESFDTIFQDFKICFQKFILKRLKSINKNYPGIKILQLIISAYEEQLEII
;
A
#
# COMPACT_ATOMS: atom_id res chain seq x y z
N MET A 1 -12.01 16.28 15.15
CA MET A 1 -11.42 16.20 13.78
C MET A 1 -11.39 14.78 13.23
N GLU A 2 -11.20 13.75 14.07
CA GLU A 2 -11.25 12.32 13.67
C GLU A 2 -12.54 11.93 12.92
N SER A 3 -13.68 12.56 13.25
CA SER A 3 -14.95 12.35 12.54
C SER A 3 -14.99 12.87 11.10
N ILE A 4 -14.13 13.81 10.71
CA ILE A 4 -14.07 14.35 9.33
C ILE A 4 -13.18 13.43 8.47
N LYS A 5 -12.01 13.04 8.98
CA LYS A 5 -11.12 12.09 8.32
C LYS A 5 -11.85 10.80 7.95
N ILE A 6 -12.57 10.21 8.92
CA ILE A 6 -13.36 8.99 8.73
C ILE A 6 -14.46 9.18 7.67
N LYS A 7 -15.13 10.34 7.63
CA LYS A 7 -16.13 10.63 6.60
C LYS A 7 -15.51 10.67 5.21
N ILE A 8 -14.37 11.34 5.04
CA ILE A 8 -13.66 11.41 3.76
C ILE A 8 -13.25 10.01 3.29
N ILE A 9 -12.69 9.19 4.19
CA ILE A 9 -12.36 7.80 3.89
C ILE A 9 -13.61 7.05 3.42
N ASN A 10 -14.69 7.05 4.22
CA ASN A 10 -15.91 6.31 3.90
C ASN A 10 -16.54 6.74 2.56
N ASP A 11 -16.53 8.03 2.26
CA ASP A 11 -17.05 8.56 1.00
C ASP A 11 -16.14 8.16 -0.18
N PHE A 12 -14.82 8.18 0.03
CA PHE A 12 -13.86 7.70 -0.95
C PHE A 12 -14.04 6.20 -1.25
N GLU A 13 -14.15 5.38 -0.21
CA GLU A 13 -14.33 3.92 -0.35
C GLU A 13 -15.58 3.60 -1.15
N LYS A 14 -16.71 4.24 -0.83
CA LYS A 14 -17.98 4.05 -1.54
C LYS A 14 -17.92 4.44 -3.02
N LYS A 15 -17.19 5.50 -3.35
CA LYS A 15 -17.13 6.06 -4.72
C LYS A 15 -16.09 5.38 -5.60
N HIS A 16 -14.96 4.97 -5.04
CA HIS A 16 -13.76 4.66 -5.81
C HIS A 16 -13.23 3.24 -5.61
N ILE A 17 -13.56 2.57 -4.50
CA ILE A 17 -13.06 1.24 -4.24
C ILE A 17 -14.04 0.20 -4.78
N LYS A 18 -13.59 -0.52 -5.80
CA LYS A 18 -14.25 -1.77 -6.18
C LYS A 18 -13.94 -2.80 -5.09
N LYS A 19 -14.94 -3.38 -4.44
CA LYS A 19 -14.70 -4.33 -3.35
C LYS A 19 -13.97 -5.59 -3.84
N GLU A 20 -14.46 -6.19 -4.92
CA GLU A 20 -13.82 -7.33 -5.58
C GLU A 20 -12.76 -6.87 -6.58
N GLN A 21 -11.56 -7.43 -6.41
CA GLN A 21 -10.40 -7.24 -7.28
C GLN A 21 -10.08 -8.54 -7.99
N SER A 22 -9.51 -8.43 -9.19
CA SER A 22 -9.06 -9.57 -9.96
C SER A 22 -7.66 -9.35 -10.51
N SER A 23 -6.91 -10.44 -10.63
CA SER A 23 -5.58 -10.48 -11.25
C SER A 23 -5.39 -11.82 -11.94
N GLU A 24 -4.80 -11.81 -13.12
CA GLU A 24 -4.37 -13.03 -13.81
C GLU A 24 -2.93 -13.35 -13.42
N ILE A 25 -2.69 -14.53 -12.87
CA ILE A 25 -1.39 -14.98 -12.38
C ILE A 25 -1.20 -16.42 -12.85
N PHE A 26 -0.10 -16.71 -13.53
CA PHE A 26 0.17 -18.02 -14.13
C PHE A 26 -1.00 -18.54 -15.00
N ASN A 27 -1.62 -17.65 -15.80
CA ASN A 27 -2.81 -17.91 -16.62
C ASN A 27 -4.06 -18.36 -15.83
N ILE A 28 -4.11 -18.05 -14.54
CA ILE A 28 -5.24 -18.34 -13.65
C ILE A 28 -5.79 -17.02 -13.10
N ASN A 29 -7.10 -16.86 -13.18
CA ASN A 29 -7.79 -15.69 -12.65
C ASN A 29 -8.00 -15.79 -11.14
N PHE A 30 -7.28 -14.95 -10.39
CA PHE A 30 -7.47 -14.78 -8.96
C PHE A 30 -8.44 -13.66 -8.66
N LYS A 31 -9.24 -13.87 -7.61
CA LYS A 31 -10.11 -12.86 -7.03
C LYS A 31 -9.78 -12.69 -5.56
N TRP A 32 -9.79 -11.45 -5.10
CA TRP A 32 -9.68 -11.11 -3.69
C TRP A 32 -10.51 -9.85 -3.41
N GLU A 33 -10.79 -9.60 -2.15
CA GLU A 33 -11.64 -8.47 -1.76
C GLU A 33 -10.97 -7.55 -0.76
N TYR A 34 -11.23 -6.26 -0.92
CA TYR A 34 -10.92 -5.30 0.12
C TYR A 34 -11.83 -5.49 1.34
N LEU A 35 -11.24 -5.50 2.54
CA LEU A 35 -11.99 -5.32 3.79
C LEU A 35 -12.31 -3.84 4.00
N SER A 36 -11.27 -3.01 3.93
CA SER A 36 -11.27 -1.56 3.83
C SER A 36 -9.93 -1.15 3.22
N LEU A 37 -9.78 0.11 2.84
CA LEU A 37 -8.58 0.63 2.19
C LEU A 37 -7.31 0.36 3.02
N PHE A 38 -7.39 0.53 4.34
CA PHE A 38 -6.26 0.38 5.26
C PHE A 38 -6.16 -1.03 5.88
N GLU A 39 -7.20 -1.85 5.78
CA GLU A 39 -7.18 -3.26 6.21
C GLU A 39 -6.82 -4.23 5.08
N LEU A 40 -6.66 -3.73 3.84
CA LEU A 40 -6.32 -4.50 2.65
C LEU A 40 -7.30 -5.66 2.43
N CYS A 41 -6.96 -6.90 2.76
CA CYS A 41 -7.81 -8.07 2.54
C CYS A 41 -7.90 -8.98 3.77
N SER A 42 -8.90 -9.86 3.81
CA SER A 42 -9.02 -10.87 4.85
C SER A 42 -8.06 -12.03 4.60
N LYS A 43 -7.10 -12.25 5.52
CA LYS A 43 -6.11 -13.33 5.40
C LYS A 43 -6.74 -14.72 5.26
N PRO A 44 -7.72 -15.12 6.11
CA PRO A 44 -8.35 -16.43 5.98
C PRO A 44 -9.10 -16.60 4.65
N LYS A 45 -9.79 -15.55 4.17
CA LYS A 45 -10.51 -15.61 2.89
C LYS A 45 -9.55 -15.71 1.70
N LEU A 46 -8.45 -14.95 1.73
CA LEU A 46 -7.43 -15.01 0.69
C LEU A 46 -6.82 -16.41 0.60
N LEU A 47 -6.39 -16.97 1.73
CA LEU A 47 -5.82 -18.32 1.79
C LEU A 47 -6.82 -19.39 1.36
N ALA A 48 -8.07 -19.31 1.80
CA ALA A 48 -9.12 -20.24 1.38
C ALA A 48 -9.39 -20.17 -0.12
N TYR A 49 -9.37 -18.97 -0.71
CA TYR A 49 -9.51 -18.79 -2.15
C TYR A 49 -8.34 -19.39 -2.92
N ILE A 50 -7.10 -19.13 -2.49
CA ILE A 50 -5.89 -19.69 -3.10
C ILE A 50 -5.93 -21.23 -3.05
N LYS A 51 -6.24 -21.81 -1.88
CA LYS A 51 -6.41 -23.27 -1.71
C LYS A 51 -7.47 -23.84 -2.66
N LYS A 52 -8.61 -23.16 -2.81
CA LYS A 52 -9.69 -23.61 -3.69
C LYS A 52 -9.25 -23.63 -5.17
N ILE A 53 -8.53 -22.60 -5.60
CA ILE A 53 -8.08 -22.47 -6.99
C ILE A 53 -6.93 -23.44 -7.31
N TYR A 54 -5.92 -23.52 -6.45
CA TYR A 54 -4.75 -24.40 -6.66
C TYR A 54 -4.98 -25.86 -6.28
N LYS A 55 -6.08 -26.17 -5.59
CA LYS A 55 -6.41 -27.52 -5.09
C LYS A 55 -5.28 -28.14 -4.27
N LYS A 56 -4.51 -27.31 -3.56
CA LYS A 56 -3.41 -27.71 -2.68
C LYS A 56 -3.58 -27.10 -1.31
N ASP A 57 -3.14 -27.84 -0.29
CA ASP A 57 -3.05 -27.29 1.06
C ASP A 57 -2.00 -26.19 1.14
N ILE A 58 -2.26 -25.22 2.01
CA ILE A 58 -1.33 -24.14 2.32
C ILE A 58 -0.37 -24.65 3.38
N ASN A 59 0.92 -24.67 3.06
CA ASN A 59 1.94 -25.09 4.01
C ASN A 59 2.12 -24.02 5.12
N TRP A 60 2.67 -24.44 6.26
CA TRP A 60 2.84 -23.56 7.42
C TRP A 60 3.68 -22.31 7.12
N LYS A 61 4.75 -22.44 6.31
CA LYS A 61 5.61 -21.30 5.95
C LYS A 61 4.83 -20.24 5.16
N THR A 62 4.02 -20.67 4.19
CA THR A 62 3.16 -19.79 3.40
C THR A 62 2.09 -19.13 4.26
N ASN A 63 1.48 -19.86 5.20
CA ASN A 63 0.51 -19.27 6.12
C ASN A 63 1.14 -18.16 6.99
N ASN A 64 2.32 -18.41 7.56
CA ASN A 64 3.03 -17.41 8.36
C ASN A 64 3.41 -16.19 7.52
N PHE A 65 3.97 -16.41 6.34
CA PHE A 65 4.29 -15.34 5.40
C PHE A 65 3.08 -14.45 5.10
N VAL A 66 1.94 -15.05 4.76
CA VAL A 66 0.71 -14.28 4.51
C VAL A 66 0.28 -13.48 5.73
N ASN A 67 0.38 -14.09 6.92
CA ASN A 67 0.02 -13.42 8.15
C ASN A 67 0.91 -12.22 8.46
N GLU A 68 2.22 -12.40 8.40
CA GLU A 68 3.20 -11.37 8.71
C GLU A 68 3.19 -10.26 7.66
N SER A 69 3.24 -10.59 6.38
CA SER A 69 3.28 -9.61 5.29
C SER A 69 2.03 -8.74 5.23
N ILE A 70 0.83 -9.30 5.41
CA ILE A 70 -0.39 -8.49 5.44
C ILE A 70 -0.38 -7.53 6.65
N ASP A 71 0.05 -7.99 7.82
CA ASP A 71 0.11 -7.11 9.00
C ASP A 71 1.14 -6.00 8.83
N GLN A 72 2.32 -6.31 8.26
CA GLN A 72 3.31 -5.30 7.94
C GLN A 72 2.75 -4.23 6.99
N ILE A 73 2.04 -4.64 5.93
CA ILE A 73 1.41 -3.69 5.00
C ILE A 73 0.38 -2.82 5.74
N ARG A 74 -0.50 -3.41 6.54
CA ARG A 74 -1.54 -2.66 7.30
C ARG A 74 -0.93 -1.67 8.28
N ILE A 75 0.07 -2.10 9.04
CA ILE A 75 0.77 -1.25 10.00
C ILE A 75 1.38 -0.05 9.28
N PHE A 76 2.06 -0.31 8.16
CA PHE A 76 2.64 0.76 7.35
C PHE A 76 1.59 1.70 6.78
N LEU A 77 0.52 1.18 6.17
CA LEU A 77 -0.56 2.00 5.60
C LEU A 77 -1.22 2.91 6.65
N LYS A 78 -1.43 2.40 7.87
CA LYS A 78 -1.95 3.20 8.99
C LYS A 78 -0.96 4.26 9.46
N SER A 79 0.34 3.94 9.52
CA SER A 79 1.34 4.91 9.97
C SER A 79 1.47 6.09 9.00
N ILE A 80 1.48 5.81 7.68
CA ILE A 80 1.52 6.88 6.67
C ILE A 80 0.22 7.68 6.61
N ASP A 81 -0.92 7.05 6.89
CA ASP A 81 -2.21 7.73 6.99
C ASP A 81 -2.26 8.74 8.15
N CYS A 82 -1.77 8.35 9.32
CA CYS A 82 -1.64 9.27 10.45
C CYS A 82 -0.68 10.41 10.11
N ALA A 83 0.54 10.09 9.67
CA ALA A 83 1.55 11.11 9.38
C ALA A 83 1.09 12.11 8.32
N PHE A 84 0.55 11.63 7.20
CA PHE A 84 0.12 12.50 6.11
C PHE A 84 -1.04 13.41 6.54
N TRP A 85 -2.01 12.87 7.28
CA TRP A 85 -3.11 13.65 7.82
C TRP A 85 -2.63 14.77 8.76
N ASP A 86 -1.70 14.46 9.66
CA ASP A 86 -1.15 15.45 10.59
C ASP A 86 -0.44 16.57 9.83
N TYR A 87 0.33 16.23 8.79
CA TYR A 87 1.06 17.22 8.00
C TYR A 87 0.14 18.18 7.24
N ILE A 88 -0.89 17.67 6.57
CA ILE A 88 -1.82 18.53 5.81
C ILE A 88 -2.67 19.39 6.74
N CYS A 89 -2.99 18.93 7.95
CA CYS A 89 -3.75 19.69 8.94
C CYS A 89 -3.01 20.93 9.45
N LEU A 90 -1.67 20.94 9.41
CA LEU A 90 -0.87 22.12 9.77
C LEU A 90 -1.19 23.37 8.93
N THR A 91 -1.76 23.18 7.74
CA THR A 91 -2.14 24.28 6.84
C THR A 91 -3.37 25.03 7.30
N ASN A 92 -4.22 24.40 8.14
CA ASN A 92 -5.55 24.88 8.53
C ASN A 92 -6.46 25.26 7.33
N ASP A 93 -6.17 24.76 6.12
CA ASP A 93 -6.97 25.01 4.92
C ASP A 93 -7.82 23.77 4.60
N SER A 94 -9.11 23.85 4.96
CA SER A 94 -10.04 22.73 4.78
C SER A 94 -10.18 22.23 3.34
N LYS A 95 -10.08 23.13 2.35
CA LYS A 95 -10.20 22.76 0.93
C LYS A 95 -8.92 22.07 0.45
N LEU A 96 -7.76 22.57 0.85
CA LEU A 96 -6.48 21.94 0.56
C LEU A 96 -6.39 20.56 1.21
N ILE A 97 -6.75 20.46 2.49
CA ILE A 97 -6.74 19.20 3.26
C ILE A 97 -7.59 18.15 2.56
N LEU A 98 -8.83 18.49 2.18
CA LEU A 98 -9.72 17.57 1.47
C LEU A 98 -9.09 17.07 0.16
N ASN A 99 -8.63 18.00 -0.69
CA ASN A 99 -8.07 17.67 -1.99
C ASN A 99 -6.83 16.77 -1.87
N MET A 100 -5.90 17.14 -0.98
CA MET A 100 -4.66 16.39 -0.80
C MET A 100 -4.90 15.01 -0.19
N TYR A 101 -5.83 14.93 0.76
CA TYR A 101 -6.16 13.66 1.37
C TYR A 101 -6.87 12.72 0.39
N GLU A 102 -7.79 13.21 -0.44
CA GLU A 102 -8.38 12.40 -1.52
C GLU A 102 -7.32 11.89 -2.52
N GLU A 103 -6.35 12.72 -2.91
CA GLU A 103 -5.24 12.29 -3.75
C GLU A 103 -4.40 11.18 -3.08
N PHE A 104 -4.15 11.32 -1.78
CA PHE A 104 -3.45 10.30 -1.00
C PHE A 104 -4.23 8.98 -0.94
N LEU A 105 -5.55 9.03 -0.70
CA LEU A 105 -6.39 7.81 -0.69
C LEU A 105 -6.38 7.11 -2.06
N ARG A 106 -6.34 7.86 -3.17
CA ARG A 106 -6.14 7.30 -4.53
C ARG A 106 -4.79 6.59 -4.66
N GLU A 107 -3.73 7.21 -4.15
CA GLU A 107 -2.40 6.62 -4.16
C GLU A 107 -2.36 5.33 -3.34
N ILE A 108 -2.94 5.33 -2.13
CA ILE A 108 -3.07 4.15 -1.27
C ILE A 108 -3.78 3.02 -2.02
N TYR A 109 -4.95 3.31 -2.59
CA TYR A 109 -5.74 2.30 -3.30
C TYR A 109 -4.99 1.74 -4.51
N SER A 110 -4.40 2.62 -5.33
CA SER A 110 -3.67 2.23 -6.54
C SER A 110 -2.46 1.36 -6.21
N LYS A 111 -1.60 1.80 -5.28
CA LYS A 111 -0.36 1.11 -4.95
C LYS A 111 -0.60 -0.19 -4.19
N SER A 112 -1.50 -0.20 -3.20
CA SER A 112 -1.81 -1.42 -2.44
C SER A 112 -2.45 -2.48 -3.32
N LYS A 113 -3.35 -2.08 -4.24
CA LYS A 113 -3.90 -2.99 -5.25
C LYS A 113 -2.79 -3.56 -6.15
N LYS A 114 -1.88 -2.71 -6.64
CA LYS A 114 -0.77 -3.15 -7.48
C LYS A 114 0.14 -4.13 -6.74
N LEU A 115 0.47 -3.84 -5.48
CA LEU A 115 1.27 -4.74 -4.64
C LEU A 115 0.63 -6.13 -4.53
N VAL A 116 -0.67 -6.20 -4.25
CA VAL A 116 -1.36 -7.48 -4.11
C VAL A 116 -1.45 -8.23 -5.45
N ASN A 117 -1.89 -7.52 -6.50
CA ASN A 117 -2.14 -8.12 -7.81
C ASN A 117 -0.87 -8.57 -8.52
N ASN A 118 0.21 -7.80 -8.43
CA ASN A 118 1.41 -8.05 -9.24
C ASN A 118 2.44 -8.90 -8.51
N HIS A 119 2.46 -8.83 -7.18
CA HIS A 119 3.51 -9.47 -6.39
C HIS A 119 2.91 -10.46 -5.41
N PHE A 120 2.07 -9.99 -4.48
CA PHE A 120 1.76 -10.76 -3.28
C PHE A 120 1.13 -12.11 -3.56
N ILE A 121 0.11 -12.19 -4.43
CA ILE A 121 -0.55 -13.47 -4.73
C ILE A 121 0.43 -14.45 -5.40
N SER A 122 1.24 -13.99 -6.36
CA SER A 122 2.28 -14.80 -7.01
C SER A 122 3.29 -15.33 -6.00
N MET A 123 3.73 -14.51 -5.06
CA MET A 123 4.66 -14.92 -4.00
C MET A 123 4.06 -15.99 -3.09
N ILE A 124 2.79 -15.86 -2.71
CA ILE A 124 2.09 -16.88 -1.90
C ILE A 124 2.13 -18.23 -2.60
N ILE A 125 1.88 -18.23 -3.92
CA ILE A 125 1.88 -19.43 -4.75
C ILE A 125 3.29 -20.03 -4.83
N CYS A 126 4.28 -19.23 -5.25
CA CYS A 126 5.68 -19.65 -5.33
C CYS A 126 6.16 -20.25 -4.00
N MET A 127 5.90 -19.56 -2.89
CA MET A 127 6.29 -20.03 -1.56
C MET A 127 5.57 -21.32 -1.15
N ASN A 128 4.29 -21.49 -1.55
CA ASN A 128 3.56 -22.73 -1.28
C ASN A 128 4.11 -23.92 -2.07
N GLU A 129 4.55 -23.67 -3.29
CA GLU A 129 5.17 -24.65 -4.19
C GLU A 129 6.65 -24.90 -3.90
N GLY A 130 7.27 -24.11 -3.02
CA GLY A 130 8.72 -24.18 -2.76
C GLY A 130 9.55 -23.69 -3.95
N ILE A 131 8.99 -22.81 -4.78
CA ILE A 131 9.63 -22.22 -5.96
C ILE A 131 10.07 -20.80 -5.61
N GLU A 132 11.21 -20.38 -6.14
CA GLU A 132 11.67 -18.99 -6.01
C GLU A 132 10.75 -18.04 -6.78
N TYR A 133 10.38 -16.93 -6.15
CA TYR A 133 9.65 -15.87 -6.83
C TYR A 133 10.61 -15.05 -7.69
N THR A 134 10.37 -15.03 -9.00
CA THR A 134 11.11 -14.22 -9.96
C THR A 134 10.17 -13.26 -10.68
N LEU A 135 10.59 -12.00 -10.83
CA LEU A 135 9.96 -11.09 -11.78
C LEU A 135 10.54 -11.34 -13.17
N ASN A 136 9.68 -11.67 -14.13
CA ASN A 136 10.05 -11.67 -15.54
C ASN A 136 10.17 -10.22 -16.02
N HIS A 137 11.31 -9.59 -15.76
CA HIS A 137 11.81 -8.56 -16.65
C HIS A 137 12.29 -9.27 -17.91
N GLU A 138 11.83 -8.81 -19.07
CA GLU A 138 11.82 -9.53 -20.37
C GLU A 138 13.15 -10.17 -20.82
N ASN A 139 14.28 -9.98 -20.13
CA ASN A 139 15.55 -10.67 -20.42
C ASN A 139 16.40 -11.10 -19.19
N HIS A 140 15.97 -10.87 -17.95
CA HIS A 140 16.70 -11.31 -16.75
C HIS A 140 15.74 -11.59 -15.58
N PRO A 141 15.54 -12.85 -15.15
CA PRO A 141 14.75 -13.16 -13.98
C PRO A 141 15.48 -12.65 -12.73
N VAL A 142 14.91 -11.65 -12.05
CA VAL A 142 15.41 -11.16 -10.77
C VAL A 142 14.62 -11.86 -9.66
N ILE A 143 15.33 -12.53 -8.75
CA ILE A 143 14.75 -13.07 -7.52
C ILE A 143 14.50 -11.87 -6.61
N GLU A 144 13.23 -11.60 -6.32
CA GLU A 144 12.86 -10.55 -5.37
C GLU A 144 12.26 -11.13 -4.10
N SER A 145 12.77 -10.69 -2.96
CA SER A 145 12.18 -11.01 -1.67
C SER A 145 11.01 -10.05 -1.37
N PHE A 146 10.15 -10.45 -0.44
CA PHE A 146 9.05 -9.60 -0.01
C PHE A 146 9.57 -8.30 0.61
N ASP A 147 10.70 -8.39 1.32
CA ASP A 147 11.33 -7.24 1.93
C ASP A 147 11.72 -6.20 0.87
N THR A 148 12.35 -6.61 -0.24
CA THR A 148 12.69 -5.68 -1.33
C THR A 148 11.45 -5.01 -1.91
N ILE A 149 10.44 -5.80 -2.29
CA ILE A 149 9.18 -5.29 -2.86
C ILE A 149 8.48 -4.35 -1.87
N PHE A 150 8.50 -4.69 -0.59
CA PHE A 150 7.86 -3.89 0.44
C PHE A 150 8.65 -2.61 0.74
N GLN A 151 9.98 -2.61 0.62
CA GLN A 151 10.76 -1.37 0.69
C GLN A 151 10.45 -0.45 -0.49
N ASP A 152 10.38 -0.98 -1.72
CA ASP A 152 9.98 -0.18 -2.88
C ASP A 152 8.57 0.42 -2.72
N PHE A 153 7.66 -0.36 -2.15
CA PHE A 153 6.34 0.11 -1.77
C PHE A 153 6.41 1.28 -0.78
N LYS A 154 7.23 1.19 0.28
CA LYS A 154 7.43 2.26 1.26
C LYS A 154 8.03 3.52 0.61
N ILE A 155 9.08 3.35 -0.19
CA ILE A 155 9.78 4.43 -0.89
C ILE A 155 8.82 5.18 -1.82
N CYS A 156 7.93 4.47 -2.52
CA CYS A 156 6.90 5.10 -3.35
C CYS A 156 6.04 6.09 -2.55
N PHE A 157 5.59 5.72 -1.35
CA PHE A 157 4.80 6.61 -0.50
C PHE A 157 5.63 7.73 0.10
N GLN A 158 6.88 7.48 0.50
CA GLN A 158 7.76 8.53 1.00
C GLN A 158 7.99 9.60 -0.08
N LYS A 159 8.27 9.20 -1.33
CA LYS A 159 8.40 10.11 -2.48
C LYS A 159 7.10 10.87 -2.76
N PHE A 160 5.95 10.19 -2.67
CA PHE A 160 4.64 10.84 -2.82
C PHE A 160 4.44 11.92 -1.75
N ILE A 161 4.63 11.57 -0.47
CA ILE A 161 4.46 12.49 0.66
C ILE A 161 5.38 13.68 0.49
N LEU A 162 6.69 13.47 0.25
CA LEU A 162 7.65 14.54 0.05
C LEU A 162 7.22 15.50 -1.07
N LYS A 163 6.78 14.97 -2.22
CA LYS A 163 6.29 15.79 -3.33
C LYS A 163 5.10 16.66 -2.91
N ARG A 164 4.16 16.10 -2.13
CA ARG A 164 3.00 16.85 -1.62
C ARG A 164 3.41 17.89 -0.59
N LEU A 165 4.28 17.56 0.36
CA LEU A 165 4.79 18.51 1.35
C LEU A 165 5.52 19.69 0.70
N LYS A 166 6.38 19.44 -0.31
CA LYS A 166 7.01 20.52 -1.10
C LYS A 166 5.98 21.43 -1.76
N SER A 167 4.92 20.85 -2.31
CA SER A 167 3.81 21.63 -2.89
C SER A 167 3.08 22.47 -1.84
N ILE A 168 2.88 21.95 -0.62
CA ILE A 168 2.27 22.71 0.47
C ILE A 168 3.18 23.86 0.87
N ASN A 169 4.47 23.59 1.13
CA ASN A 169 5.42 24.59 1.58
C ASN A 169 5.58 25.75 0.57
N LYS A 170 5.43 25.48 -0.73
CA LYS A 170 5.41 26.54 -1.76
C LYS A 170 4.23 27.52 -1.57
N ASN A 171 3.07 27.02 -1.16
CA ASN A 171 1.86 27.81 -0.97
C ASN A 171 1.76 28.38 0.47
N TYR A 172 2.37 27.73 1.45
CA TYR A 172 2.36 28.09 2.87
C TYR A 172 3.78 28.09 3.45
N PRO A 173 4.69 28.98 2.98
CA PRO A 173 6.10 28.97 3.37
C PRO A 173 6.35 29.33 4.84
N GLY A 174 5.35 29.88 5.53
CA GLY A 174 5.46 30.27 6.94
C GLY A 174 5.42 29.10 7.94
N ILE A 175 5.11 27.88 7.50
CA ILE A 175 4.97 26.71 8.37
C ILE A 175 6.34 26.03 8.57
N LYS A 176 7.13 26.55 9.53
CA LYS A 176 8.50 26.07 9.80
C LYS A 176 8.61 24.55 10.04
N ILE A 177 7.62 23.97 10.72
CA ILE A 177 7.60 22.52 10.99
C ILE A 177 7.54 21.70 9.69
N LEU A 178 6.86 22.18 8.64
CA LEU A 178 6.81 21.49 7.34
C LEU A 178 8.18 21.50 6.65
N GLN A 179 8.96 22.57 6.81
CA GLN A 179 10.31 22.64 6.26
C GLN A 179 11.23 21.60 6.90
N LEU A 180 11.17 21.46 8.23
CA LEU A 180 11.92 20.43 8.95
C LEU A 180 11.54 19.01 8.51
N ILE A 181 10.23 18.75 8.36
CA ILE A 181 9.75 17.46 7.88
C ILE A 181 10.26 17.19 6.45
N ILE A 182 10.16 18.17 5.54
CA ILE A 182 10.68 18.04 4.17
C ILE A 182 12.15 17.66 4.17
N SER A 183 12.99 18.37 4.93
CA SER A 183 14.42 18.08 5.01
C SER A 183 14.70 16.68 5.55
N ALA A 184 13.97 16.22 6.57
CA ALA A 184 14.12 14.86 7.10
C ALA A 184 13.77 13.78 6.06
N TYR A 185 12.74 14.00 5.23
CA TYR A 185 12.40 13.09 4.12
C TYR A 185 13.45 13.12 3.01
N GLU A 186 14.04 14.28 2.71
CA GLU A 186 15.12 14.39 1.71
C GLU A 186 16.35 13.61 2.16
N GLU A 187 16.81 13.84 3.40
CA GLU A 187 17.95 13.11 3.97
C GLU A 187 17.70 11.60 3.99
N GLN A 188 16.52 11.16 4.41
CA GLN A 188 16.19 9.74 4.44
C GLN A 188 16.18 9.11 3.04
N LEU A 189 15.70 9.82 2.02
CA LEU A 189 15.62 9.30 0.64
C LEU A 189 16.95 9.38 -0.12
N GLU A 190 17.90 10.20 0.31
CA GLU A 190 19.26 10.23 -0.25
C GLU A 190 20.13 9.06 0.22
N ILE A 191 19.78 8.45 1.35
CA ILE A 191 20.51 7.33 1.96
C ILE A 191 20.07 5.96 1.38
N ILE A 192 18.97 5.92 0.62
CA ILE A 192 18.34 4.70 0.05
C ILE A 192 18.65 4.57 -1.43
#